data_AF-A0A965QC09-F1
#
_entry.id   AF-A0A965QC09-F1
#
_cell.length_a   1.000
_cell.length_b   1.000
_cell.length_c   1.000
_cell.angle_alpha   90.00
_cell.angle_beta   90.00
_cell.angle_gamma   90.00
#
_symmetry.space_group_name_H-M   'P 1'
#
loop_
_entity.id
_entity.type
_entity.pdbx_description
1 polymer ?
#
loop_
_entity_poly.entity_id
_entity_poly.type
_entity_poly.pdbx_seq_one_letter_code
_entity_poly.pdbx_strand_id
1 'polypeptide(L)' 'MGEHLYQILGRHRAPELPDRKPSWLKVKAPGGKSYLHLKNMMKELDLHTVCEEAHCPNIGECWDHGTATFMILGDVCTRN' A
#
# COMPACT_ATOMS: atom_id res chain seq x y z
N MET A 1 11.99 -35.91 6.28
CA MET A 1 10.92 -35.44 5.37
C MET A 1 10.41 -34.03 5.68
N GLY A 2 11.08 -33.23 6.53
CA GLY A 2 10.71 -31.83 6.77
C GLY A 2 11.54 -30.82 5.95
N GLU A 3 12.82 -31.11 5.70
CA GLU A 3 13.76 -30.12 5.14
C GLU A 3 13.49 -29.71 3.70
N HIS A 4 12.93 -30.61 2.87
CA HIS A 4 12.66 -30.31 1.48
C HIS A 4 11.47 -29.34 1.28
N LEU A 5 10.59 -29.20 2.29
CA LEU A 5 9.50 -28.23 2.28
C LEU A 5 9.96 -26.82 2.70
N TYR A 6 11.02 -26.73 3.51
CA TYR A 6 11.59 -25.45 3.98
C TYR A 6 12.38 -24.70 2.91
N GLN A 7 12.96 -25.40 1.92
CA GLN A 7 13.73 -24.75 0.86
C GLN A 7 12.87 -24.12 -0.26
N ILE A 8 11.61 -24.54 -0.41
CA ILE A 8 10.69 -23.99 -1.42
C ILE A 8 10.10 -22.64 -0.97
N LEU A 9 10.08 -22.35 0.34
CA LEU A 9 9.40 -21.17 0.91
C LEU A 9 10.32 -20.04 1.40
N GLY A 10 11.59 -20.00 0.98
CA GLY A 10 12.42 -18.78 1.05
C GLY A 10 12.42 -18.00 2.36
N ARG A 11 12.27 -18.65 3.52
CA ARG A 11 12.27 -17.97 4.83
C ARG A 11 13.69 -17.85 5.35
N HIS A 12 14.43 -16.88 4.83
CA HIS A 12 15.40 -16.20 5.67
C HIS A 12 14.61 -15.61 6.84
N ARG A 13 14.89 -16.05 8.07
CA ARG A 13 14.27 -15.48 9.28
C ARG A 13 14.62 -13.98 9.25
N ALA A 14 13.63 -13.15 8.95
CA ALA A 14 13.82 -11.71 8.99
C ALA A 14 14.31 -11.34 10.40
N PRO A 15 15.34 -10.50 10.53
CA PRO A 15 15.78 -10.02 11.83
C PRO A 15 14.62 -9.32 12.55
N GLU A 16 14.65 -9.27 13.88
CA GLU A 16 13.65 -8.49 14.62
C GLU A 16 13.66 -7.05 14.13
N LEU A 17 12.47 -6.56 13.76
CA LEU A 17 12.30 -5.19 13.30
C LEU A 17 12.42 -4.24 14.51
N PRO A 18 13.10 -3.10 14.36
CA PRO A 18 13.12 -2.10 15.42
C PRO A 18 11.70 -1.58 15.71
N ASP A 19 11.40 -1.29 16.99
CA ASP A 19 10.09 -0.79 17.46
C ASP A 19 9.61 0.46 16.73
N ARG A 20 10.55 1.26 16.21
CA ARG A 20 10.27 2.46 15.44
C ARG A 20 10.93 2.41 14.08
N LYS A 21 10.17 2.82 13.07
CA LYS A 21 10.70 3.12 11.73
C LYS A 21 11.81 4.17 11.84
N PRO A 22 12.88 4.08 11.02
CA PRO A 22 13.94 5.09 10.98
C PRO A 22 13.41 6.50 10.71
N SER A 23 14.13 7.52 11.16
CA SER A 23 13.72 8.92 11.02
C SER A 23 13.52 9.36 9.56
N TRP A 24 14.29 8.80 8.63
CA TRP A 24 14.20 9.07 7.20
C TRP A 24 13.01 8.41 6.50
N LEU A 25 12.40 7.38 7.10
CA LEU A 25 11.25 6.67 6.54
C LEU A 25 9.94 7.32 7.01
N LYS A 26 9.80 8.61 6.70
CA LYS A 26 8.63 9.43 7.04
C LYS A 26 8.24 10.29 5.85
N VAL A 27 6.94 10.41 5.64
CA VAL A 27 6.33 11.24 4.60
C VAL A 27 5.35 12.22 5.25
N LYS A 28 5.03 13.31 4.56
CA LYS A 28 3.99 14.24 5.02
C LYS A 28 2.62 13.60 4.84
N ALA A 29 1.69 13.90 5.74
CA ALA A 29 0.31 13.46 5.60
C ALA A 29 -0.32 14.11 4.35
N PRO A 30 -1.12 13.37 3.56
CA PRO A 30 -1.81 13.91 2.40
C PRO A 30 -2.94 14.84 2.82
N GLY A 31 -3.24 15.84 1.99
CA GLY A 31 -4.31 16.82 2.29
C GLY A 31 -4.48 17.93 1.25
N GLY A 32 -3.77 17.88 0.13
CA GLY A 32 -3.90 18.85 -0.96
C GLY A 32 -5.27 18.79 -1.65
N LYS A 33 -5.57 19.83 -2.45
CA LYS A 33 -6.83 19.92 -3.21
C LYS A 33 -7.00 18.72 -4.16
N SER A 34 -5.94 18.35 -4.87
CA SER A 34 -5.94 17.22 -5.80
C SER A 34 -6.17 15.89 -5.09
N TYR A 35 -5.46 15.66 -3.97
CA TYR A 35 -5.73 14.51 -3.11
C TYR A 35 -7.21 14.42 -2.67
N LEU A 36 -7.79 15.52 -2.16
CA LEU A 36 -9.21 15.53 -1.74
C LEU A 36 -10.16 15.29 -2.91
N HIS A 37 -9.86 15.85 -4.09
CA HIS A 37 -10.64 15.64 -5.29
C HIS A 37 -10.65 14.16 -5.72
N LEU A 38 -9.47 13.54 -5.85
CA LEU A 38 -9.37 12.11 -6.18
C LEU A 38 -10.03 11.26 -5.09
N LYS A 39 -9.85 11.58 -3.81
CA LYS A 39 -10.48 10.84 -2.70
C LYS A 39 -11.99 10.80 -2.82
N ASN A 40 -12.61 11.96 -3.07
CA ASN A 40 -14.05 12.05 -3.22
C ASN A 40 -14.50 11.31 -4.48
N MET A 41 -13.77 11.43 -5.58
CA MET A 41 -14.07 10.74 -6.83
C MET A 41 -14.03 9.22 -6.68
N MET A 42 -12.99 8.65 -6.04
CA MET A 42 -12.91 7.21 -5.80
C MET A 42 -14.10 6.71 -4.98
N LYS A 43 -14.48 7.47 -3.93
CA LYS A 43 -15.64 7.15 -3.09
C LYS A 43 -16.97 7.26 -3.83
N GLU A 44 -17.16 8.30 -4.64
CA GLU A 44 -18.39 8.54 -5.39
C GLU A 44 -18.61 7.51 -6.51
N LEU A 45 -17.53 7.04 -7.12
CA LEU A 45 -17.56 6.07 -8.21
C LEU A 45 -17.42 4.62 -7.76
N ASP A 46 -17.34 4.36 -6.45
CA ASP A 46 -17.14 3.03 -5.86
C ASP A 46 -15.92 2.31 -6.46
N LEU A 47 -14.80 3.03 -6.55
CA LEU A 47 -13.54 2.54 -7.13
C LEU A 47 -12.53 2.22 -6.04
N HIS A 48 -11.80 1.11 -6.23
CA HIS A 48 -10.71 0.71 -5.35
C HIS A 48 -9.35 1.06 -5.97
N THR A 49 -8.40 1.46 -5.12
CA THR A 49 -7.02 1.72 -5.55
C THR A 49 -6.04 1.06 -4.60
N VAL A 50 -4.94 0.53 -5.13
CA VAL A 50 -3.85 0.01 -4.27
C VAL A 50 -3.21 1.12 -3.43
N CYS A 51 -3.37 2.38 -3.85
CA CYS A 51 -2.94 3.54 -3.10
C CYS A 51 -3.58 3.58 -1.70
N GLU A 52 -4.89 3.34 -1.63
CA GLU A 52 -5.66 3.33 -0.39
C GLU A 52 -5.58 1.98 0.34
N GLU A 53 -5.86 0.87 -0.35
CA GLU A 53 -5.95 -0.47 0.28
C GLU A 53 -4.62 -0.90 0.91
N ALA A 54 -3.49 -0.57 0.28
CA ALA A 54 -2.17 -0.90 0.79
C ALA A 54 -1.56 0.17 1.72
N HIS A 55 -2.30 1.24 2.05
CA HIS A 55 -1.81 2.37 2.83
C HIS A 55 -0.50 2.95 2.27
N CYS A 56 -0.46 3.14 0.95
CA CYS A 56 0.75 3.54 0.25
C CYS A 56 1.26 4.90 0.78
N PRO A 57 2.51 5.00 1.25
CA PRO A 57 3.05 6.26 1.80
C PRO A 57 3.12 7.38 0.75
N ASN A 58 3.06 7.03 -0.54
CA ASN A 58 3.19 7.98 -1.65
C ASN A 58 1.83 8.49 -2.16
N ILE A 59 0.70 8.10 -1.54
CA ILE A 59 -0.65 8.46 -2.01
C ILE A 59 -0.82 9.98 -2.22
N GLY A 60 -0.26 10.80 -1.32
CA GLY A 60 -0.32 12.26 -1.45
C GLY A 60 0.37 12.79 -2.70
N GLU A 61 1.62 12.37 -2.93
CA GLU A 61 2.41 12.80 -4.09
C GLU A 61 1.81 12.29 -5.40
N CYS A 62 1.47 11.00 -5.47
CA CYS A 62 0.89 10.42 -6.68
C CYS A 62 -0.43 11.11 -7.07
N TRP A 63 -1.31 11.35 -6.10
CA TRP A 63 -2.62 11.97 -6.36
C TRP A 63 -2.52 13.47 -6.62
N ASP A 64 -1.55 14.17 -6.02
CA ASP A 64 -1.27 15.55 -6.36
C ASP A 64 -0.80 15.69 -7.83
N HIS A 65 -0.18 14.66 -8.38
CA HIS A 65 0.15 14.54 -9.81
C HIS A 65 -0.99 13.94 -10.66
N GLY A 66 -2.18 13.73 -10.10
CA GLY A 66 -3.33 13.16 -10.83
C GLY A 66 -3.14 11.69 -11.25
N THR A 67 -2.29 10.94 -10.55
CA THR A 67 -1.95 9.54 -10.86
C THR A 67 -2.49 8.61 -9.79
N ALA A 68 -3.18 7.54 -10.20
CA ALA A 68 -3.66 6.47 -9.32
C ALA A 68 -3.48 5.11 -9.99
N THR A 69 -3.40 4.05 -9.18
CA THR A 69 -3.37 2.65 -9.65
C THR A 69 -4.60 1.93 -9.12
N PHE A 70 -5.48 1.53 -10.04
CA PHE A 70 -6.78 0.95 -9.73
C PHE A 70 -6.71 -0.54 -9.44
N MET A 71 -7.63 -1.00 -8.60
CA MET A 71 -7.93 -2.40 -8.34
C MET A 71 -9.30 -2.71 -8.94
N ILE A 72 -9.34 -3.56 -9.98
CA ILE A 72 -10.54 -3.76 -10.81
C ILE A 72 -11.49 -4.85 -10.31
N LEU A 73 -11.05 -5.70 -9.38
CA LEU A 73 -11.83 -6.84 -8.86
C LEU A 73 -12.25 -6.64 -7.39
N GLY A 74 -12.33 -5.39 -6.94
CA GLY A 74 -12.58 -5.05 -5.54
C GLY A 74 -11.30 -5.00 -4.69
N ASP A 75 -11.50 -4.90 -3.38
CA ASP A 75 -10.48 -4.78 -2.32
C ASP A 75 -10.00 -6.13 -1.76
N VAL A 76 -10.79 -7.21 -1.91
CA VAL A 76 -10.45 -8.52 -1.34
C VAL A 76 -9.47 -9.31 -2.22
N CYS A 77 -8.28 -9.59 -1.66
CA CYS A 77 -7.34 -10.55 -2.23
C CYS A 77 -7.54 -11.95 -1.59
N THR A 78 -7.63 -13.00 -2.41
CA THR A 78 -7.76 -14.39 -1.93
C THR A 78 -6.42 -15.07 -1.63
N ARG A 79 -5.31 -14.34 -1.72
CA ARG A 79 -3.93 -14.81 -1.54
C ARG A 79 -3.23 -14.04 -0.41
N ASN A 80 -2.24 -14.69 0.22
CA ASN A 80 -1.39 -14.14 1.28
C ASN A 80 0.08 -14.28 0.92
#